data_AF-A0A017SWV2-F1
#
_entry.id   AF-A0A017SWV2-F1
#
_cell.length_a   1.000
_cell.length_b   1.000
_cell.length_c   1.000
_cell.angle_alpha   90.00
_cell.angle_beta   90.00
_cell.angle_gamma   90.00
#
_symmetry.space_group_name_H-M   'P 1'
#
loop_
_entity.id
_entity.type
_entity.pdbx_description
1 polymer ?
#
loop_
_entity_poly.entity_id
_entity_poly.type
_entity_poly.pdbx_seq_one_letter_code
_entity_poly.pdbx_strand_id
1 'polypeptide(L)'
;MSAGFPPSPASKATPPSASPPPSASPPPSPPPLPIPEGLSPGERLLRMSWVSALRFNEAGSPEIRPQVVIELGTRVHVVDVREAEEMRGPLGHIPGVSWVPFEEVRRIAEVLPADAPVVLVSRSGERAAAAARVLSEAGMTWVASMAGGMVAWRDLGFATLQEGGFERRTVETLSESARELVQDAGDAAESPPEKLTLAQIREHVGDPRSVQWVKMAAFLLHGKISCVDGRDDHGVVGTPGGDAGELLLAIAAAEALRGKPVSREGFARLMAAYLETFGHFYVHTDVASMNRLIAAMREDPELGPQLPPTSIDGLQWTRYLQRPPEQVQPLMLKHVAVAEHIGCGHLRSMFQDGEAYGARSELVGWFFEEFFRLRWKGIPEAETVVLGGGHREGAVINVRLSDEVWPFTRVPLVSPAWGATQIFVNHPDVVTFLRRQVAAFLVRRPETGLQRGDLEALCAKVAELGAQQLSATLARLAAGLPVYDVRFQEDLKLQVEAAG
;
A
#
# COMPACT_ATOMS: atom_id res chain seq x y z
N MET A 1 2.48 67.98 -29.82
CA MET A 1 2.27 67.32 -28.52
C MET A 1 2.96 65.97 -28.55
N SER A 2 4.15 65.87 -27.96
CA SER A 2 4.68 64.62 -27.42
C SER A 2 5.46 64.98 -26.16
N ALA A 3 4.98 64.50 -25.01
CA ALA A 3 5.60 64.72 -23.72
C ALA A 3 6.59 63.58 -23.47
N GLY A 4 7.87 63.92 -23.37
CA GLY A 4 8.95 63.00 -22.96
C GLY A 4 9.02 62.90 -21.44
N PHE A 5 9.12 61.67 -20.93
CA PHE A 5 9.29 61.36 -19.51
C PHE A 5 10.70 61.78 -19.01
N PRO A 6 10.83 62.20 -17.73
CA PRO A 6 12.11 62.52 -17.11
C PRO A 6 12.88 61.26 -16.65
N PRO A 7 14.21 61.34 -16.44
CA PRO A 7 15.07 60.19 -16.14
C PRO A 7 14.96 59.71 -14.68
N SER A 8 15.19 58.39 -14.48
CA SER A 8 15.19 57.70 -13.17
C SER A 8 16.30 58.17 -12.22
N PRO A 9 16.07 58.13 -10.89
CA PRO A 9 17.07 58.48 -9.89
C PRO A 9 18.10 57.36 -9.66
N ALA A 10 19.33 57.76 -9.34
CA ALA A 10 20.48 56.90 -9.09
C ALA A 10 20.32 56.00 -7.86
N SER A 11 20.74 54.73 -8.01
CA SER A 11 20.76 53.69 -6.98
C SER A 11 21.78 54.01 -5.87
N LYS A 12 21.33 54.05 -4.61
CA LYS A 12 22.21 54.04 -3.42
C LYS A 12 22.65 52.60 -3.12
N ALA A 13 23.94 52.39 -2.92
CA ALA A 13 24.54 51.10 -2.62
C ALA A 13 24.10 50.57 -1.24
N THR A 14 23.64 49.31 -1.21
CA THR A 14 23.31 48.52 -0.02
C THR A 14 24.60 48.02 0.65
N PRO A 15 24.74 48.03 1.99
CA PRO A 15 25.90 47.43 2.65
C PRO A 15 25.90 45.90 2.49
N PRO A 16 27.08 45.25 2.54
CA PRO A 16 27.18 43.80 2.36
C PRO A 16 26.48 43.05 3.49
N SER A 17 25.58 42.14 3.11
CA SER A 17 24.91 41.18 3.98
C SER A 17 25.95 40.30 4.67
N ALA A 18 25.94 40.25 6.00
CA ALA A 18 26.66 39.23 6.74
C ALA A 18 26.11 37.85 6.35
N SER A 19 26.99 36.90 6.04
CA SER A 19 26.62 35.52 5.78
C SER A 19 25.93 34.93 7.01
N PRO A 20 24.86 34.14 6.86
CA PRO A 20 24.28 33.40 7.98
C PRO A 20 25.34 32.43 8.53
N PRO A 21 25.30 32.12 9.85
CA PRO A 21 26.18 31.10 10.40
C PRO A 21 25.94 29.77 9.67
N PRO A 22 26.97 28.91 9.53
CA PRO A 22 26.78 27.60 8.94
C PRO A 22 25.70 26.85 9.74
N SER A 23 24.66 26.41 9.04
CA SER A 23 23.68 25.46 9.56
C SER A 23 24.45 24.32 10.22
N ALA A 24 24.23 24.09 11.51
CA ALA A 24 24.75 22.91 12.17
C ALA A 24 24.32 21.69 11.33
N SER A 25 25.26 20.79 11.02
CA SER A 25 24.93 19.52 10.39
C SER A 25 23.87 18.83 11.24
N PRO A 26 22.81 18.24 10.64
CA PRO A 26 21.82 17.51 11.41
C PRO A 26 22.53 16.42 12.22
N PRO A 27 22.05 16.11 13.44
CA PRO A 27 22.63 15.05 14.25
C PRO A 27 22.69 13.74 13.43
N PRO A 28 23.75 12.93 13.59
CA PRO A 28 23.83 11.65 12.90
C PRO A 28 22.59 10.82 13.25
N SER A 29 21.95 10.25 12.23
CA SER A 29 20.82 9.36 12.45
C SER A 29 21.25 8.22 13.39
N PRO A 30 20.43 7.86 14.40
CA PRO A 30 20.76 6.73 15.26
C PRO A 30 20.89 5.45 14.42
N PRO A 31 21.67 4.47 14.88
CA PRO A 31 21.78 3.19 14.20
C PRO A 31 20.39 2.58 14.00
N PRO A 32 20.14 1.87 12.87
CA PRO A 32 18.85 1.26 12.63
C PRO A 32 18.51 0.29 13.76
N LEU A 33 17.24 0.27 14.17
CA LEU A 33 16.75 -0.64 15.20
C LEU A 33 17.07 -2.08 14.79
N PRO A 34 17.72 -2.88 15.66
CA PRO A 34 17.97 -4.27 15.36
C PRO A 34 16.63 -5.00 15.26
N ILE A 35 16.49 -5.83 14.24
CA ILE A 35 15.31 -6.69 14.08
C ILE A 35 15.54 -7.93 14.95
N PRO A 36 14.65 -8.25 15.91
CA PRO A 36 14.80 -9.42 16.75
C PRO A 36 14.92 -10.73 15.95
N GLU A 37 15.74 -11.65 16.45
CA GLU A 37 15.81 -13.01 15.92
C GLU A 37 14.58 -13.83 16.36
N GLY A 38 14.23 -14.89 15.61
CA GLY A 38 13.13 -15.78 15.96
C GLY A 38 11.71 -15.27 15.66
N LEU A 39 11.57 -14.05 15.13
CA LEU A 39 10.28 -13.53 14.65
C LEU A 39 9.72 -14.35 13.49
N SER A 40 8.39 -14.43 13.42
CA SER A 40 7.71 -15.01 12.26
C SER A 40 8.01 -14.21 10.99
N PRO A 41 7.82 -14.80 9.79
CA PRO A 41 8.02 -14.08 8.53
C PRO A 41 7.20 -12.77 8.44
N GLY A 42 5.94 -12.80 8.88
CA GLY A 42 5.06 -11.62 8.88
C GLY A 42 5.54 -10.52 9.83
N GLU A 43 5.88 -10.88 11.07
CA GLU A 43 6.44 -9.92 12.04
C GLU A 43 7.77 -9.34 11.58
N ARG A 44 8.63 -10.17 10.99
CA ARG A 44 9.91 -9.72 10.43
C ARG A 44 9.69 -8.71 9.31
N LEU A 45 8.74 -8.96 8.40
CA LEU A 45 8.39 -8.02 7.34
C LEU A 45 7.84 -6.72 7.91
N LEU A 46 6.96 -6.77 8.92
CA LEU A 46 6.48 -5.58 9.65
C LEU A 46 7.65 -4.76 10.21
N ARG A 47 8.60 -5.41 10.91
CA ARG A 47 9.79 -4.74 11.47
C ARG A 47 10.67 -4.13 10.37
N MET A 48 10.87 -4.83 9.26
CA MET A 48 11.63 -4.32 8.12
C MET A 48 10.95 -3.09 7.48
N SER A 49 9.63 -3.16 7.27
CA SER A 49 8.83 -2.05 6.73
C SER A 49 8.88 -0.83 7.65
N TRP A 50 8.75 -1.05 8.96
CA TRP A 50 8.90 0.02 9.96
C TRP A 50 10.28 0.68 9.87
N VAL A 51 11.37 -0.10 9.91
CA VAL A 51 12.74 0.43 9.82
C VAL A 51 12.97 1.19 8.50
N SER A 52 12.42 0.70 7.40
CA SER A 52 12.52 1.36 6.09
C SER A 52 11.74 2.68 6.03
N ALA A 53 10.60 2.74 6.71
CA ALA A 53 9.74 3.91 6.75
C ALA A 53 10.16 4.97 7.79
N LEU A 54 10.89 4.57 8.83
CA LEU A 54 11.29 5.44 9.93
C LEU A 54 12.14 6.61 9.45
N ARG A 55 11.77 7.81 9.90
CA ARG A 55 12.53 9.06 9.73
C ARG A 55 12.77 9.68 11.10
N PHE A 56 13.58 10.72 11.14
CA PHE A 56 13.83 11.51 12.34
C PHE A 56 13.60 12.98 12.01
N ASN A 57 12.87 13.69 12.88
CA ASN A 57 12.71 15.13 12.73
C ASN A 57 13.97 15.90 13.16
N GLU A 58 13.93 17.23 13.05
CA GLU A 58 15.04 18.10 13.43
C GLU A 58 15.46 17.93 14.90
N ALA A 59 14.52 17.57 15.77
CA ALA A 59 14.77 17.28 17.18
C ALA A 59 15.24 15.83 17.45
N GLY A 60 15.50 15.04 16.40
CA GLY A 60 15.94 13.66 16.49
C GLY A 60 14.88 12.67 16.99
N SER A 61 13.60 13.05 17.00
CA SER A 61 12.51 12.15 17.40
C SER A 61 12.06 11.27 16.23
N PRO A 62 11.76 9.98 16.46
CA PRO A 62 11.31 9.06 15.42
C PRO A 62 9.95 9.46 14.86
N GLU A 63 9.84 9.47 13.53
CA GLU A 63 8.65 9.86 12.80
C GLU A 63 8.32 8.89 11.65
N ILE A 64 7.02 8.66 11.44
CA ILE A 64 6.47 7.88 10.32
C ILE A 64 5.41 8.73 9.61
N ARG A 65 5.33 8.63 8.28
CA ARG A 65 4.36 9.39 7.47
C ARG A 65 2.94 8.81 7.60
N PRO A 66 1.87 9.63 7.49
CA PRO A 66 0.49 9.15 7.57
C PRO A 66 0.14 7.98 6.64
N GLN A 67 0.67 7.96 5.41
CA GLN A 67 0.47 6.86 4.45
C GLN A 67 0.94 5.52 5.01
N VAL A 68 2.10 5.52 5.69
CA VAL A 68 2.65 4.30 6.28
C VAL A 68 1.81 3.85 7.48
N VAL A 69 1.22 4.77 8.24
CA VAL A 69 0.29 4.40 9.33
C VAL A 69 -0.90 3.62 8.79
N ILE A 70 -1.40 3.99 7.61
CA ILE A 70 -2.46 3.24 6.89
C ILE A 70 -1.94 1.89 6.41
N GLU A 71 -0.75 1.84 5.79
CA GLU A 71 -0.10 0.60 5.33
C GLU A 71 0.27 -0.37 6.47
N LEU A 72 0.40 0.13 7.69
CA LEU A 72 0.62 -0.69 8.87
C LEU A 72 -0.70 -1.20 9.45
N GLY A 73 -1.81 -0.48 9.23
CA GLY A 73 -3.16 -0.92 9.53
C GLY A 73 -3.35 -1.28 11.01
N THR A 74 -3.92 -2.45 11.25
CA THR A 74 -4.16 -2.97 12.61
C THR A 74 -2.86 -3.36 13.32
N ARG A 75 -1.77 -3.64 12.61
CA ARG A 75 -0.50 -4.18 13.17
C ARG A 75 0.25 -3.24 14.10
N VAL A 76 -0.23 -2.00 14.24
CA VAL A 76 0.38 -0.99 15.09
C VAL A 76 -0.67 -0.32 15.94
N HIS A 77 -0.28 0.03 17.16
CA HIS A 77 -1.15 0.81 18.04
C HIS A 77 -1.09 2.28 17.63
N VAL A 78 -2.18 2.78 17.04
CA VAL A 78 -2.32 4.21 16.77
C VAL A 78 -2.97 4.88 17.99
N VAL A 79 -2.22 5.77 18.64
CA VAL A 79 -2.63 6.42 19.89
C VAL A 79 -2.65 7.93 19.72
N ASP A 80 -3.82 8.55 19.88
CA ASP A 80 -4.00 10.00 19.86
C ASP A 80 -3.81 10.58 21.26
N VAL A 81 -2.85 11.50 21.39
CA VAL A 81 -2.45 12.14 22.66
C VAL A 81 -2.98 13.57 22.81
N ARG A 82 -3.98 13.94 22.02
CA ARG A 82 -4.65 15.24 22.13
C ARG A 82 -5.67 15.27 23.27
N GLU A 83 -6.09 16.48 23.62
CA GLU A 83 -7.16 16.69 24.59
C GLU A 83 -8.52 16.27 24.03
N ALA A 84 -9.47 15.97 24.91
CA ALA A 84 -10.81 15.51 24.53
C ALA A 84 -11.55 16.51 23.62
N GLU A 85 -11.37 17.81 23.85
CA GLU A 85 -11.94 18.90 23.04
C GLU A 85 -11.36 18.92 21.63
N GLU A 86 -10.08 18.58 21.47
CA GLU A 86 -9.42 18.50 20.17
C GLU A 86 -9.92 17.27 19.37
N MET A 87 -10.20 16.15 20.04
CA MET A 87 -10.75 14.93 19.44
C MET A 87 -12.14 15.15 18.83
N ARG A 88 -12.96 15.98 19.49
CA ARG A 88 -14.30 16.44 19.03
C ARG A 88 -14.24 17.70 18.17
N GLY A 89 -13.04 18.24 17.94
CA GLY A 89 -12.84 19.47 17.19
C GLY A 89 -12.99 19.29 15.67
N PRO A 90 -12.78 20.37 14.89
CA PRO A 90 -12.97 20.36 13.43
C PRO A 90 -11.97 19.50 12.66
N LEU A 91 -10.88 19.06 13.28
CA LEU A 91 -9.96 18.08 12.71
C LEU A 91 -10.52 16.65 12.83
N GLY A 92 -11.44 16.41 13.77
CA GLY A 92 -11.88 15.08 14.16
C GLY A 92 -10.73 14.23 14.69
N HIS A 93 -10.90 12.91 14.60
CA HIS A 93 -9.91 11.91 14.96
C HIS A 93 -9.91 10.75 13.95
N ILE A 94 -8.83 9.96 13.95
CA ILE A 94 -8.70 8.77 13.10
C ILE A 94 -9.72 7.72 13.57
N PRO A 95 -10.53 7.11 12.67
CA PRO A 95 -11.41 6.01 13.03
C PRO A 95 -10.65 4.88 13.74
N GLY A 96 -11.19 4.37 14.85
CA GLY A 96 -10.58 3.25 15.59
C GLY A 96 -9.38 3.62 16.47
N VAL A 97 -8.96 4.89 16.50
CA VAL A 97 -7.82 5.33 17.30
C VAL A 97 -8.04 5.12 18.80
N SER A 98 -6.97 4.77 19.52
CA SER A 98 -6.98 4.79 20.98
C SER A 98 -6.66 6.19 21.47
N TRP A 99 -7.40 6.65 22.47
CA TRP A 99 -7.21 7.97 23.05
C TRP A 99 -6.53 7.85 24.41
N VAL A 100 -5.33 8.41 24.51
CA VAL A 100 -4.54 8.46 25.76
C VAL A 100 -3.96 9.86 25.86
N PRO A 101 -4.55 10.76 26.67
CA PRO A 101 -4.03 12.10 26.88
C PRO A 101 -2.55 12.12 27.23
N PHE A 102 -1.85 13.20 26.88
CA PHE A 102 -0.39 13.28 26.99
C PHE A 102 0.12 12.97 28.40
N GLU A 103 -0.58 13.43 29.42
CA GLU A 103 -0.27 13.21 30.84
C GLU A 103 -0.33 11.73 31.25
N GLU A 104 -1.06 10.90 30.51
CA GLU A 104 -1.22 9.47 30.76
C GLU A 104 -0.31 8.60 29.89
N VAL A 105 0.44 9.17 28.94
CA VAL A 105 1.23 8.42 27.95
C VAL A 105 2.14 7.38 28.59
N ARG A 106 2.77 7.69 29.73
CA ARG A 106 3.69 6.75 30.40
C ARG A 106 3.01 5.42 30.77
N ARG A 107 1.70 5.44 31.04
CA ARG A 107 0.90 4.25 31.36
C ARG A 107 0.84 3.25 30.21
N ILE A 108 1.07 3.69 28.96
CA ILE A 108 1.14 2.78 27.79
C ILE A 108 2.25 1.73 27.98
N ALA A 109 3.40 2.13 28.52
CA ALA A 109 4.52 1.22 28.79
C ALA A 109 4.25 0.25 29.96
N GLU A 110 3.21 0.50 30.76
CA GLU A 110 2.78 -0.39 31.84
C GLU A 110 1.85 -1.50 31.32
N VAL A 111 1.17 -1.27 30.19
CA VAL A 111 0.12 -2.16 29.65
C VAL A 111 0.54 -2.86 28.36
N LEU A 112 1.45 -2.28 27.58
CA LEU A 112 1.99 -2.87 26.35
C LEU A 112 3.40 -3.44 26.57
N PRO A 113 3.77 -4.53 25.87
CA PRO A 113 5.13 -5.03 25.91
C PRO A 113 6.11 -4.02 25.28
N ALA A 114 7.37 -4.07 25.72
CA ALA A 114 8.41 -3.10 25.33
C ALA A 114 8.73 -3.10 23.82
N ASP A 115 8.40 -4.18 23.12
CA ASP A 115 8.59 -4.33 21.68
C ASP A 115 7.31 -4.05 20.85
N ALA A 116 6.21 -3.65 21.49
CA ALA A 116 4.97 -3.29 20.80
C ALA A 116 5.20 -2.09 19.86
N PRO A 117 4.78 -2.17 18.59
CA PRO A 117 4.85 -1.05 17.66
C PRO A 117 3.73 -0.02 17.95
N VAL A 118 4.13 1.20 18.31
CA VAL A 118 3.21 2.29 18.71
C VAL A 118 3.46 3.54 17.86
N VAL A 119 2.40 4.04 17.22
CA VAL A 119 2.40 5.32 16.49
C VAL A 119 1.58 6.34 17.26
N LEU A 120 2.23 7.42 17.69
CA LEU A 120 1.60 8.49 18.44
C LEU A 120 1.12 9.61 17.51
N VAL A 121 -0.08 10.12 17.77
CA VAL A 121 -0.75 11.14 16.96
C VAL A 121 -1.05 12.36 17.84
N SER A 122 -0.80 13.55 17.29
CA SER A 122 -1.21 14.81 17.89
C SER A 122 -1.73 15.76 16.81
N ARG A 123 -1.97 17.04 17.12
CA ARG A 123 -2.47 18.01 16.14
C ARG A 123 -1.52 18.18 14.96
N SER A 124 -0.26 18.53 15.24
CA SER A 124 0.79 18.84 14.24
C SER A 124 2.02 17.92 14.33
N GLY A 125 2.06 16.99 15.29
CA GLY A 125 3.17 16.04 15.49
C GLY A 125 4.05 16.36 16.69
N GLU A 126 4.18 17.62 17.11
CA GLU A 126 5.11 18.03 18.17
C GLU A 126 4.85 17.35 19.53
N ARG A 127 3.58 17.34 19.99
CA ARG A 127 3.19 16.68 21.25
C ARG A 127 3.38 15.17 21.16
N ALA A 128 3.12 14.58 20.00
CA ALA A 128 3.35 13.16 19.74
C ALA A 128 4.85 12.81 19.75
N ALA A 129 5.71 13.67 19.22
CA ALA A 129 7.16 13.49 19.27
C ALA A 129 7.71 13.60 20.71
N ALA A 130 7.12 14.45 21.55
CA ALA A 130 7.42 14.46 22.98
C ALA A 130 6.93 13.18 23.67
N ALA A 131 5.73 12.71 23.36
CA ALA A 131 5.19 11.46 23.89
C ALA A 131 6.04 10.24 23.47
N ALA A 132 6.57 10.23 22.24
CA ALA A 132 7.44 9.17 21.75
C ALA A 132 8.72 9.07 22.59
N ARG A 133 9.32 10.22 22.93
CA ARG A 133 10.49 10.28 23.82
C ARG A 133 10.18 9.73 25.21
N VAL A 134 9.02 10.09 25.79
CA VAL A 134 8.58 9.55 27.09
C VAL A 134 8.47 8.02 27.06
N LEU A 135 7.91 7.43 26.00
CA LEU A 135 7.81 5.98 25.86
C LEU A 135 9.17 5.31 25.62
N SER A 136 10.05 5.94 24.83
CA SER A 136 11.41 5.45 24.63
C SER A 136 12.22 5.47 25.94
N GLU A 137 12.10 6.52 26.75
CA GLU A 137 12.69 6.60 28.09
C GLU A 137 12.09 5.57 29.06
N ALA A 138 10.84 5.17 28.85
CA ALA A 138 10.18 4.07 29.56
C ALA A 138 10.58 2.67 29.05
N GLY A 139 11.48 2.58 28.07
CA GLY A 139 12.02 1.31 27.56
C GLY A 139 11.32 0.73 26.34
N MET A 140 10.33 1.44 25.75
CA MET A 140 9.70 0.98 24.51
C MET A 140 10.60 1.26 23.30
N THR A 141 10.75 0.25 22.44
CA THR A 141 11.75 0.26 21.36
C THR A 141 11.16 0.58 19.98
N TRP A 142 9.88 0.31 19.76
CA TRP A 142 9.20 0.50 18.47
C TRP A 142 8.16 1.61 18.55
N VAL A 143 8.62 2.82 18.85
CA VAL A 143 7.74 3.99 19.00
C VAL A 143 8.11 5.05 17.98
N ALA A 144 7.10 5.60 17.31
CA ALA A 144 7.26 6.74 16.41
C ALA A 144 6.08 7.71 16.57
N SER A 145 6.29 8.97 16.21
CA SER A 145 5.21 9.94 16.06
C SER A 145 4.75 10.03 14.60
N MET A 146 3.49 10.35 14.36
CA MET A 146 2.98 10.58 13.00
C MET A 146 3.38 11.98 12.52
N ALA A 147 4.21 12.04 11.47
CA ALA A 147 4.69 13.28 10.89
C ALA A 147 3.53 14.19 10.47
N GLY A 148 3.54 15.44 10.95
CA GLY A 148 2.51 16.45 10.67
C GLY A 148 1.15 16.22 11.36
N GLY A 149 0.99 15.14 12.14
CA GLY A 149 -0.20 14.86 12.94
C GLY A 149 -1.52 14.85 12.16
N MET A 150 -2.62 15.14 12.86
CA MET A 150 -3.97 15.18 12.28
C MET A 150 -4.15 16.20 11.16
N VAL A 151 -3.34 17.27 11.13
CA VAL A 151 -3.32 18.22 10.01
C VAL A 151 -2.90 17.52 8.74
N ALA A 152 -1.73 16.85 8.75
CA ALA A 152 -1.25 16.10 7.59
C ALA A 152 -2.20 14.96 7.18
N TRP A 153 -2.76 14.23 8.16
CA TRP A 153 -3.77 13.19 7.90
C TRP A 153 -4.95 13.73 7.07
N ARG A 154 -5.51 14.86 7.50
CA ARG A 154 -6.67 15.48 6.83
C ARG A 154 -6.30 16.09 5.48
N ASP A 155 -5.12 16.71 5.37
CA ASP A 155 -4.64 17.34 4.14
C ASP A 155 -4.38 16.30 3.04
N LEU A 156 -3.95 15.09 3.42
CA LEU A 156 -3.85 13.93 2.53
C LEU A 156 -5.23 13.33 2.18
N GLY A 157 -6.33 13.86 2.71
CA GLY A 157 -7.69 13.45 2.38
C GLY A 157 -8.15 12.14 3.02
N PHE A 158 -7.43 11.64 4.02
CA PHE A 158 -7.88 10.52 4.84
C PHE A 158 -9.08 10.95 5.70
N ALA A 159 -10.00 10.01 5.91
CA ALA A 159 -11.23 10.31 6.62
C ALA A 159 -10.98 10.53 8.12
N THR A 160 -11.85 11.32 8.73
CA THR A 160 -11.88 11.55 10.17
C THR A 160 -13.31 11.42 10.67
N LEU A 161 -13.46 11.07 11.94
CA LEU A 161 -14.73 11.11 12.66
C LEU A 161 -14.74 12.33 13.57
N GLN A 162 -15.90 13.01 13.64
CA GLN A 162 -16.09 14.14 14.56
C GLN A 162 -16.79 13.75 15.86
N GLU A 163 -17.53 12.64 15.86
CA GLU A 163 -18.35 12.21 17.00
C GLU A 163 -18.14 10.74 17.34
N GLY A 164 -18.05 10.47 18.66
CA GLY A 164 -18.29 9.17 19.28
C GLY A 164 -17.19 8.11 19.18
N GLY A 165 -17.07 7.31 20.24
CA GLY A 165 -16.46 5.98 20.20
C GLY A 165 -14.99 5.93 20.62
N PHE A 166 -14.27 7.05 20.60
CA PHE A 166 -12.89 7.11 21.10
C PHE A 166 -12.83 7.08 22.63
N GLU A 167 -13.86 7.58 23.34
CA GLU A 167 -13.89 7.62 24.81
C GLU A 167 -13.90 6.24 25.46
N ARG A 168 -14.29 5.21 24.69
CA ARG A 168 -14.26 3.80 25.11
C ARG A 168 -12.91 3.14 24.86
N ARG A 169 -11.99 3.80 24.15
CA ARG A 169 -10.69 3.26 23.75
C ARG A 169 -9.58 3.97 24.50
N THR A 170 -9.42 3.61 25.78
CA THR A 170 -8.44 4.21 26.69
C THR A 170 -7.21 3.32 26.86
N VAL A 171 -6.24 3.77 27.66
CA VAL A 171 -5.03 3.00 27.96
C VAL A 171 -5.32 1.61 28.54
N GLU A 172 -6.40 1.45 29.29
CA GLU A 172 -6.82 0.15 29.84
C GLU A 172 -7.18 -0.84 28.73
N THR A 173 -7.87 -0.36 27.69
CA THR A 173 -8.31 -1.18 26.54
C THR A 173 -7.20 -1.44 25.50
N LEU A 174 -6.06 -0.75 25.59
CA LEU A 174 -4.90 -1.03 24.73
C LEU A 174 -4.39 -2.45 24.91
N SER A 175 -4.41 -2.96 26.15
CA SER A 175 -3.97 -4.33 26.46
C SER A 175 -4.86 -5.42 25.85
N GLU A 176 -6.16 -5.13 25.72
CA GLU A 176 -7.13 -6.02 25.07
C GLU A 176 -6.88 -6.05 23.56
N SER A 177 -6.65 -4.89 22.95
CA SER A 177 -6.25 -4.77 21.54
C SER A 177 -4.87 -5.40 21.26
N ALA A 178 -3.95 -5.41 22.23
CA ALA A 178 -2.62 -6.00 22.08
C ALA A 178 -2.65 -7.54 22.07
N ARG A 179 -3.59 -8.16 22.82
CA ARG A 179 -3.77 -9.62 22.81
C ARG A 179 -4.31 -10.13 21.48
N GLU A 180 -5.12 -9.32 20.79
CA GLU A 180 -5.61 -9.62 19.44
C GLU A 180 -4.45 -9.56 18.41
N LEU A 181 -3.55 -8.58 18.52
CA LEU A 181 -2.43 -8.41 17.59
C LEU A 181 -1.32 -9.47 17.68
N VAL A 182 -1.08 -10.02 18.88
CA VAL A 182 -0.03 -11.02 19.13
C VAL A 182 -0.48 -12.44 18.71
N GLN A 183 -1.78 -12.71 18.61
CA GLN A 183 -2.29 -14.01 18.18
C GLN A 183 -2.18 -14.25 16.66
N ASP A 184 -1.95 -13.19 15.87
CA ASP A 184 -1.94 -13.20 14.40
C ASP A 184 -0.60 -13.58 13.76
N ALA A 185 0.47 -13.70 14.54
CA ALA A 185 1.84 -13.88 14.02
C ALA A 185 2.29 -15.34 13.84
N GLY A 186 1.46 -16.33 14.17
CA GLY A 186 1.83 -17.75 14.10
C GLY A 186 1.66 -18.35 12.69
N ASP A 187 2.78 -18.64 12.02
CA ASP A 187 2.78 -19.65 10.96
C ASP A 187 2.37 -21.02 11.55
N ALA A 188 1.48 -21.71 10.81
CA ALA A 188 1.00 -23.07 11.05
C ALA A 188 0.05 -23.29 12.24
N ALA A 189 -1.24 -23.03 12.04
CA ALA A 189 -2.20 -24.04 12.49
C ALA A 189 -2.26 -25.12 11.40
N GLU A 190 -1.97 -26.39 11.75
CA GLU A 190 -2.10 -27.55 10.84
C GLU A 190 -3.55 -27.76 10.34
N SER A 191 -4.51 -27.03 10.90
CA SER A 191 -5.93 -27.11 10.55
C SER A 191 -6.24 -26.24 9.33
N PRO A 192 -7.10 -26.72 8.39
CA PRO A 192 -7.55 -25.93 7.26
C PRO A 192 -8.19 -24.61 7.74
N PRO A 193 -8.08 -23.52 6.96
CA PRO A 193 -8.67 -22.24 7.32
C PRO A 193 -10.17 -22.39 7.57
N GLU A 194 -10.65 -21.81 8.66
CA GLU A 194 -12.07 -21.81 8.98
C GLU A 194 -12.81 -20.95 7.96
N LYS A 195 -13.90 -21.47 7.40
CA LYS A 195 -14.75 -20.68 6.51
C LYS A 195 -15.46 -19.62 7.35
N LEU A 196 -15.23 -18.35 7.03
CA LEU A 196 -15.85 -17.26 7.79
C LEU A 196 -17.35 -17.21 7.52
N THR A 197 -18.11 -17.07 8.61
CA THR A 197 -19.56 -16.91 8.59
C THR A 197 -19.96 -15.47 8.27
N LEU A 198 -21.21 -15.28 7.83
CA LEU A 198 -21.79 -13.96 7.61
C LEU A 198 -21.68 -13.05 8.86
N ALA A 199 -21.82 -13.62 10.06
CA ALA A 199 -21.74 -12.88 11.31
C ALA A 199 -20.32 -12.35 11.56
N GLN A 200 -19.29 -13.18 11.35
CA GLN A 200 -17.89 -12.79 11.47
C GLN A 200 -17.50 -11.73 10.43
N ILE A 201 -17.96 -11.88 9.18
CA ILE A 201 -17.72 -10.85 8.15
C ILE A 201 -18.37 -9.52 8.55
N ARG A 202 -19.61 -9.55 9.06
CA ARG A 202 -20.30 -8.34 9.53
C ARG A 202 -19.59 -7.67 10.70
N GLU A 203 -19.06 -8.46 11.64
CA GLU A 203 -18.23 -7.96 12.74
C GLU A 203 -16.95 -7.32 12.21
N HIS A 204 -16.23 -8.01 11.32
CA HIS A 204 -14.99 -7.56 10.71
C HIS A 204 -15.14 -6.21 9.99
N VAL A 205 -16.06 -6.13 9.03
CA VAL A 205 -16.26 -4.91 8.24
C VAL A 205 -17.00 -3.80 9.01
N GLY A 206 -17.51 -4.12 10.21
CA GLY A 206 -18.06 -3.18 11.17
C GLY A 206 -17.03 -2.60 12.14
N ASP A 207 -15.84 -3.21 12.29
CA ASP A 207 -14.77 -2.69 13.15
C ASP A 207 -14.04 -1.51 12.45
N PRO A 208 -14.04 -0.30 13.03
CA PRO A 208 -13.29 0.84 12.51
C PRO A 208 -11.77 0.65 12.43
N ARG A 209 -11.19 -0.37 13.11
CA ARG A 209 -9.78 -0.75 12.96
C ARG A 209 -9.54 -1.56 11.68
N SER A 210 -10.53 -2.35 11.28
CA SER A 210 -10.50 -3.19 10.07
C SER A 210 -10.92 -2.45 8.81
N VAL A 211 -11.67 -1.35 8.94
CA VAL A 211 -12.09 -0.53 7.79
C VAL A 211 -11.64 0.92 7.99
N GLN A 212 -10.63 1.31 7.22
CA GLN A 212 -10.19 2.69 7.09
C GLN A 212 -10.86 3.35 5.91
N TRP A 213 -10.84 4.68 5.84
CA TRP A 213 -11.56 5.43 4.82
C TRP A 213 -10.70 6.53 4.22
N VAL A 214 -10.78 6.67 2.90
CA VAL A 214 -10.04 7.70 2.14
C VAL A 214 -10.95 8.31 1.07
N LYS A 215 -10.79 9.59 0.77
CA LYS A 215 -11.51 10.19 -0.38
C LYS A 215 -10.95 9.62 -1.68
N MET A 216 -11.80 9.35 -2.67
CA MET A 216 -11.37 8.83 -3.97
C MET A 216 -10.27 9.68 -4.62
N ALA A 217 -10.36 11.01 -4.57
CA ALA A 217 -9.33 11.92 -5.09
C ALA A 217 -7.98 11.77 -4.37
N ALA A 218 -8.00 11.56 -3.05
CA ALA A 218 -6.80 11.28 -2.29
C ALA A 218 -6.23 9.90 -2.64
N PHE A 219 -7.11 8.90 -2.79
CA PHE A 219 -6.71 7.57 -3.23
C PHE A 219 -6.08 7.59 -4.64
N LEU A 220 -6.59 8.40 -5.58
CA LEU A 220 -5.97 8.56 -6.90
C LEU A 220 -4.53 9.10 -6.84
N LEU A 221 -4.21 9.91 -5.82
CA LEU A 221 -2.90 10.57 -5.70
C LEU A 221 -1.93 9.83 -4.79
N HIS A 222 -2.45 9.06 -3.83
CA HIS A 222 -1.66 8.49 -2.73
C HIS A 222 -1.95 7.01 -2.47
N GLY A 223 -3.02 6.48 -3.05
CA GLY A 223 -3.45 5.11 -2.87
C GLY A 223 -2.72 4.14 -3.79
N LYS A 224 -2.84 2.86 -3.45
CA LYS A 224 -2.34 1.73 -4.23
C LYS A 224 -3.51 0.79 -4.47
N ILE A 225 -3.64 0.26 -5.68
CA ILE A 225 -4.58 -0.82 -5.93
C ILE A 225 -3.84 -2.14 -5.65
N SER A 226 -4.16 -2.75 -4.51
CA SER A 226 -3.57 -4.03 -4.12
C SER A 226 -4.23 -5.17 -4.89
N CYS A 227 -3.57 -6.32 -4.85
CA CYS A 227 -4.24 -7.54 -5.28
C CYS A 227 -5.36 -7.90 -4.31
N VAL A 228 -6.31 -8.73 -4.75
CA VAL A 228 -7.32 -9.33 -3.85
C VAL A 228 -6.72 -10.19 -2.74
N ASP A 229 -5.42 -10.51 -2.81
CA ASP A 229 -4.69 -11.47 -1.96
C ASP A 229 -4.91 -11.23 -0.46
N GLY A 230 -5.24 -12.29 0.25
CA GLY A 230 -5.56 -12.24 1.67
C GLY A 230 -4.36 -12.02 2.59
N ARG A 231 -3.14 -12.11 2.06
CA ARG A 231 -1.88 -11.94 2.81
C ARG A 231 -1.41 -10.48 2.88
N ASP A 232 -2.16 -9.55 2.30
CA ASP A 232 -1.88 -8.14 2.53
C ASP A 232 -2.20 -7.81 4.00
N ASP A 233 -1.45 -6.88 4.56
CA ASP A 233 -1.42 -6.69 6.00
C ASP A 233 -2.04 -5.34 6.44
N HIS A 234 -2.78 -4.71 5.53
CA HIS A 234 -3.46 -3.42 5.76
C HIS A 234 -4.76 -3.30 4.97
N GLY A 235 -5.50 -2.22 5.22
CA GLY A 235 -6.71 -1.93 4.46
C GLY A 235 -6.41 -1.72 2.98
N VAL A 236 -7.04 -2.52 2.11
CA VAL A 236 -6.80 -2.49 0.67
C VAL A 236 -7.98 -1.93 -0.12
N VAL A 237 -7.68 -1.43 -1.33
CA VAL A 237 -8.60 -1.50 -2.47
C VAL A 237 -8.11 -2.66 -3.34
N GLY A 238 -8.85 -3.75 -3.35
CA GLY A 238 -8.42 -4.99 -3.99
C GLY A 238 -8.99 -5.18 -5.39
N THR A 239 -8.15 -5.61 -6.33
CA THR A 239 -8.54 -6.12 -7.65
C THR A 239 -7.58 -7.23 -8.07
N PRO A 240 -7.97 -8.21 -8.91
CA PRO A 240 -7.05 -9.26 -9.32
C PRO A 240 -5.77 -8.69 -9.96
N GLY A 241 -4.61 -8.96 -9.35
CA GLY A 241 -3.31 -8.48 -9.83
C GLY A 241 -2.94 -7.04 -9.48
N GLY A 242 -3.80 -6.28 -8.79
CA GLY A 242 -3.51 -4.88 -8.41
C GLY A 242 -3.33 -3.97 -9.63
N ASP A 243 -2.51 -2.92 -9.47
CA ASP A 243 -2.18 -1.98 -10.56
C ASP A 243 -1.66 -2.69 -11.82
N ALA A 244 -0.79 -3.69 -11.65
CA ALA A 244 -0.25 -4.50 -12.74
C ALA A 244 -1.34 -5.25 -13.51
N GLY A 245 -2.25 -5.91 -12.78
CA GLY A 245 -3.37 -6.62 -13.37
C GLY A 245 -4.27 -5.68 -14.17
N GLU A 246 -4.59 -4.50 -13.62
CA GLU A 246 -5.47 -3.52 -14.29
C GLU A 246 -4.83 -2.91 -15.54
N LEU A 247 -3.53 -2.60 -15.53
CA LEU A 247 -2.83 -2.13 -16.74
C LEU A 247 -2.84 -3.21 -17.82
N LEU A 248 -2.49 -4.44 -17.46
CA LEU A 248 -2.45 -5.58 -18.38
C LEU A 248 -3.82 -5.90 -18.96
N LEU A 249 -4.86 -5.90 -18.12
CA LEU A 249 -6.26 -6.02 -18.51
C LEU A 249 -6.65 -4.94 -19.54
N ALA A 250 -6.33 -3.69 -19.26
CA ALA A 250 -6.69 -2.57 -20.13
C ALA A 250 -5.96 -2.63 -21.49
N ILE A 251 -4.69 -3.04 -21.51
CA ILE A 251 -3.94 -3.26 -22.75
C ILE A 251 -4.51 -4.44 -23.52
N ALA A 252 -4.79 -5.58 -22.87
CA ALA A 252 -5.40 -6.74 -23.51
C ALA A 252 -6.77 -6.43 -24.12
N ALA A 253 -7.60 -5.65 -23.41
CA ALA A 253 -8.87 -5.16 -23.93
C ALA A 253 -8.69 -4.25 -25.15
N ALA A 254 -7.66 -3.39 -25.17
CA ALA A 254 -7.32 -2.57 -26.32
C ALA A 254 -6.85 -3.42 -27.52
N GLU A 255 -6.01 -4.44 -27.29
CA GLU A 255 -5.59 -5.39 -28.33
C GLU A 255 -6.79 -6.13 -28.94
N ALA A 256 -7.70 -6.60 -28.08
CA ALA A 256 -8.93 -7.30 -28.48
C ALA A 256 -9.89 -6.39 -29.28
N LEU A 257 -10.09 -5.14 -28.84
CA LEU A 257 -10.95 -4.18 -29.52
C LEU A 257 -10.39 -3.77 -30.89
N ARG A 258 -9.07 -3.63 -31.01
CA ARG A 258 -8.40 -3.26 -32.28
C ARG A 258 -8.15 -4.44 -33.21
N GLY A 259 -8.13 -5.67 -32.68
CA GLY A 259 -7.70 -6.87 -33.41
C GLY A 259 -6.21 -6.85 -33.77
N LYS A 260 -5.39 -6.06 -33.06
CA LYS A 260 -3.94 -5.94 -33.33
C LYS A 260 -3.17 -5.82 -32.01
N PRO A 261 -2.11 -6.63 -31.80
CA PRO A 261 -1.30 -6.54 -30.60
C PRO A 261 -0.42 -5.29 -30.58
N VAL A 262 -0.16 -4.78 -29.39
CA VAL A 262 0.82 -3.71 -29.14
C VAL A 262 2.24 -4.29 -29.32
N SER A 263 3.15 -3.54 -29.95
CA SER A 263 4.55 -3.98 -30.10
C SER A 263 5.30 -3.93 -28.76
N ARG A 264 6.44 -4.61 -28.66
CA ARG A 264 7.27 -4.57 -27.44
C ARG A 264 7.70 -3.14 -27.09
N GLU A 265 8.10 -2.36 -28.10
CA GLU A 265 8.50 -0.96 -27.93
C GLU A 265 7.30 -0.08 -27.57
N GLY A 266 6.12 -0.39 -28.13
CA GLY A 266 4.86 0.27 -27.77
C GLY A 266 4.52 0.03 -26.30
N PHE A 267 4.62 -1.22 -25.83
CA PHE A 267 4.40 -1.57 -24.43
C PHE A 267 5.34 -0.81 -23.49
N ALA A 268 6.63 -0.74 -23.80
CA ALA A 268 7.59 0.00 -22.98
C ALA A 268 7.26 1.49 -22.89
N ARG A 269 6.85 2.13 -24.01
CA ARG A 269 6.38 3.51 -24.01
C ARG A 269 5.08 3.71 -23.23
N LEU A 270 4.14 2.76 -23.31
CA LEU A 270 2.91 2.79 -22.54
C LEU A 270 3.19 2.75 -21.03
N MET A 271 4.08 1.87 -20.59
CA MET A 271 4.38 1.75 -19.15
C MET A 271 5.09 2.98 -18.60
N ALA A 272 6.06 3.54 -19.32
CA ALA A 272 6.69 4.80 -18.94
C ALA A 272 5.68 5.95 -18.86
N ALA A 273 4.79 6.07 -19.85
CA ALA A 273 3.75 7.09 -19.87
C ALA A 273 2.67 6.88 -18.79
N TYR A 274 2.38 5.62 -18.42
CA TYR A 274 1.46 5.29 -17.34
C TYR A 274 2.02 5.80 -16.01
N LEU A 275 3.28 5.48 -15.70
CA LEU A 275 3.95 5.96 -14.48
C LEU A 275 4.02 7.48 -14.43
N GLU A 276 4.31 8.15 -15.55
CA GLU A 276 4.27 9.62 -15.61
C GLU A 276 2.87 10.18 -15.33
N THR A 277 1.81 9.50 -15.79
CA THR A 277 0.43 9.97 -15.68
C THR A 277 -0.17 9.73 -14.30
N PHE A 278 0.04 8.54 -13.74
CA PHE A 278 -0.60 8.08 -12.51
C PHE A 278 0.33 8.07 -11.29
N GLY A 279 1.64 8.22 -11.50
CA GLY A 279 2.65 8.24 -10.46
C GLY A 279 2.97 6.84 -9.96
N HIS A 280 2.10 6.28 -9.11
CA HIS A 280 2.36 5.05 -8.36
C HIS A 280 2.03 3.77 -9.14
N PHE A 281 2.82 2.72 -8.87
CA PHE A 281 2.59 1.40 -9.46
C PHE A 281 3.00 0.28 -8.51
N TYR A 282 2.03 -0.54 -8.13
CA TYR A 282 2.21 -1.68 -7.24
C TYR A 282 2.35 -3.01 -7.99
N VAL A 283 3.29 -3.84 -7.53
CA VAL A 283 3.35 -5.28 -7.77
C VAL A 283 3.63 -5.96 -6.43
N HIS A 284 3.04 -7.12 -6.18
CA HIS A 284 3.51 -7.97 -5.08
C HIS A 284 4.06 -9.31 -5.58
N THR A 285 4.89 -9.88 -4.72
CA THR A 285 5.31 -11.27 -4.75
C THR A 285 5.20 -11.84 -3.34
N ASP A 286 5.62 -13.08 -3.13
CA ASP A 286 5.63 -13.71 -1.81
C ASP A 286 7.00 -14.31 -1.49
N VAL A 287 7.21 -14.61 -0.21
CA VAL A 287 8.47 -15.19 0.29
C VAL A 287 8.84 -16.48 -0.44
N ALA A 288 7.86 -17.35 -0.75
CA ALA A 288 8.13 -18.63 -1.40
C ALA A 288 8.63 -18.45 -2.85
N SER A 289 8.00 -17.55 -3.59
CA SER A 289 8.36 -17.17 -4.96
C SER A 289 9.69 -16.43 -5.00
N MET A 290 9.94 -15.55 -4.03
CA MET A 290 11.23 -14.89 -3.88
C MET A 290 12.35 -15.91 -3.60
N ASN A 291 12.11 -16.89 -2.74
CA ASN A 291 13.09 -17.95 -2.46
C ASN A 291 13.39 -18.79 -3.71
N ARG A 292 12.37 -19.13 -4.52
CA ARG A 292 12.57 -19.81 -5.81
C ARG A 292 13.37 -18.96 -6.78
N LEU A 293 13.05 -17.68 -6.91
CA LEU A 293 13.79 -16.72 -7.74
C LEU A 293 15.27 -16.66 -7.32
N ILE A 294 15.54 -16.53 -6.02
CA ILE A 294 16.90 -16.49 -5.48
C ILE A 294 17.65 -17.78 -5.78
N ALA A 295 17.02 -18.93 -5.58
CA ALA A 295 17.61 -20.24 -5.89
C ALA A 295 17.97 -20.35 -7.38
N ALA A 296 17.03 -20.03 -8.27
CA ALA A 296 17.24 -20.07 -9.71
C ALA A 296 18.37 -19.14 -10.17
N MET A 297 18.42 -17.91 -9.64
CA MET A 297 19.51 -16.96 -9.96
C MET A 297 20.87 -17.45 -9.45
N ARG A 298 20.92 -18.18 -8.32
CA ARG A 298 22.16 -18.74 -7.77
C ARG A 298 22.66 -19.96 -8.54
N GLU A 299 21.75 -20.73 -9.12
CA GLU A 299 22.07 -21.89 -9.97
C GLU A 299 22.51 -21.51 -11.39
N ASP A 300 22.20 -20.28 -11.84
CA ASP A 300 22.63 -19.75 -13.13
C ASP A 300 24.17 -19.60 -13.17
N PRO A 301 24.87 -20.27 -14.12
CA PRO A 301 26.34 -20.25 -14.19
C PRO A 301 26.95 -18.87 -14.46
N GLU A 302 26.22 -17.97 -15.13
CA GLU A 302 26.69 -16.62 -15.47
C GLU A 302 26.34 -15.62 -14.36
N LEU A 303 25.16 -15.74 -13.75
CA LEU A 303 24.68 -14.81 -12.73
C LEU A 303 25.10 -15.19 -11.31
N GLY A 304 25.04 -16.46 -10.95
CA GLY A 304 25.31 -16.97 -9.60
C GLY A 304 26.62 -16.45 -8.99
N PRO A 305 27.76 -16.49 -9.70
CA PRO A 305 29.03 -15.95 -9.22
C PRO A 305 29.05 -14.43 -8.96
N GLN A 306 28.07 -13.67 -9.48
CA GLN A 306 27.96 -12.22 -9.36
C GLN A 306 26.97 -11.77 -8.26
N LEU A 307 26.26 -12.71 -7.64
CA LEU A 307 25.32 -12.43 -6.55
C LEU A 307 26.06 -12.29 -5.22
N PRO A 308 25.58 -11.43 -4.30
CA PRO A 308 26.17 -11.32 -2.98
C PRO A 308 25.96 -12.63 -2.17
N PRO A 309 26.83 -12.88 -1.17
CA PRO A 309 26.79 -14.11 -0.39
C PRO A 309 25.48 -14.21 0.43
N THR A 310 25.10 -15.42 0.81
CA THR A 310 23.90 -15.67 1.63
C THR A 310 24.01 -15.19 3.07
N SER A 311 25.23 -14.85 3.52
CA SER A 311 25.52 -14.34 4.86
C SER A 311 25.27 -12.84 5.05
N ILE A 312 24.82 -12.13 4.01
CA ILE A 312 24.46 -10.72 4.14
C ILE A 312 23.16 -10.57 4.94
N ASP A 313 23.02 -9.47 5.68
CA ASP A 313 21.76 -9.13 6.31
C ASP A 313 20.63 -8.97 5.25
N GLY A 314 19.38 -9.24 5.61
CA GLY A 314 18.26 -9.19 4.67
C GLY A 314 18.04 -7.81 4.03
N LEU A 315 18.51 -6.74 4.69
CA LEU A 315 18.44 -5.38 4.19
C LEU A 315 19.45 -5.15 3.05
N GLN A 316 20.64 -5.71 3.13
CA GLN A 316 21.65 -5.71 2.07
C GLN A 316 21.16 -6.46 0.83
N TRP A 317 20.52 -7.62 1.00
CA TRP A 317 19.89 -8.33 -0.11
C TRP A 317 18.79 -7.49 -0.79
N THR A 318 17.92 -6.88 0.02
CA THR A 318 16.86 -6.01 -0.47
C THR A 318 17.44 -4.83 -1.28
N ARG A 319 18.51 -4.20 -0.78
CA ARG A 319 19.21 -3.11 -1.49
C ARG A 319 19.83 -3.58 -2.80
N TYR A 320 20.40 -4.77 -2.84
CA TYR A 320 20.97 -5.35 -4.06
C TYR A 320 19.89 -5.53 -5.14
N LEU A 321 18.74 -6.12 -4.81
CA LEU A 321 17.64 -6.29 -5.78
C LEU A 321 17.06 -4.96 -6.28
N GLN A 322 17.08 -3.93 -5.43
CA GLN A 322 16.62 -2.59 -5.79
C GLN A 322 17.57 -1.89 -6.78
N ARG A 323 18.87 -2.12 -6.68
CA ARG A 323 19.91 -1.47 -7.51
C ARG A 323 21.06 -2.43 -7.83
N PRO A 324 20.81 -3.47 -8.63
CA PRO A 324 21.85 -4.40 -9.02
C PRO A 324 22.80 -3.75 -10.04
N PRO A 325 24.09 -4.14 -10.07
CA PRO A 325 25.06 -3.61 -11.04
C PRO A 325 24.56 -3.70 -12.48
N GLU A 326 24.82 -2.69 -13.31
CA GLU A 326 24.31 -2.64 -14.70
C GLU A 326 24.67 -3.90 -15.51
N GLN A 327 25.87 -4.47 -15.30
CA GLN A 327 26.27 -5.68 -16.02
C GLN A 327 25.46 -6.94 -15.67
N VAL A 328 24.85 -7.03 -14.48
CA VAL A 328 24.04 -8.20 -14.09
C VAL A 328 22.57 -8.07 -14.47
N GLN A 329 22.09 -6.86 -14.72
CA GLN A 329 20.68 -6.57 -15.00
C GLN A 329 20.12 -7.45 -16.14
N PRO A 330 20.78 -7.60 -17.30
CA PRO A 330 20.26 -8.45 -18.38
C PRO A 330 20.12 -9.93 -17.98
N LEU A 331 20.99 -10.43 -17.11
CA LEU A 331 20.93 -11.80 -16.61
C LEU A 331 19.77 -11.96 -15.63
N MET A 332 19.61 -11.02 -14.70
CA MET A 332 18.48 -11.02 -13.75
C MET A 332 17.12 -10.95 -14.47
N LEU A 333 17.03 -10.21 -15.59
CA LEU A 333 15.78 -10.11 -16.36
C LEU A 333 15.27 -11.47 -16.87
N LYS A 334 16.18 -12.41 -17.17
CA LYS A 334 15.82 -13.78 -17.58
C LYS A 334 15.08 -14.55 -16.48
N HIS A 335 15.32 -14.19 -15.22
CA HIS A 335 14.77 -14.87 -14.06
C HIS A 335 13.51 -14.20 -13.51
N VAL A 336 13.42 -12.86 -13.54
CA VAL A 336 12.24 -12.16 -13.02
C VAL A 336 10.99 -12.31 -13.90
N ALA A 337 11.15 -12.63 -15.18
CA ALA A 337 10.06 -12.84 -16.14
C ALA A 337 9.75 -14.34 -16.33
N VAL A 338 9.66 -15.08 -15.22
CA VAL A 338 9.35 -16.51 -15.17
C VAL A 338 8.15 -16.72 -14.25
N ALA A 339 7.14 -17.47 -14.71
CA ALA A 339 5.87 -17.59 -14.00
C ALA A 339 6.02 -18.16 -12.58
N GLU A 340 6.91 -19.13 -12.40
CA GLU A 340 7.18 -19.81 -11.13
C GLU A 340 7.80 -18.88 -10.07
N HIS A 341 8.37 -17.75 -10.51
CA HIS A 341 8.97 -16.71 -9.67
C HIS A 341 8.00 -15.57 -9.35
N ILE A 342 6.77 -15.61 -9.86
CA ILE A 342 5.73 -14.62 -9.59
C ILE A 342 4.85 -15.10 -8.42
N GLY A 343 4.86 -14.34 -7.33
CA GLY A 343 4.03 -14.63 -6.14
C GLY A 343 2.55 -14.29 -6.32
N CYS A 344 2.24 -13.26 -7.11
CA CYS A 344 0.85 -12.94 -7.42
C CYS A 344 0.18 -14.08 -8.20
N GLY A 345 -0.78 -14.77 -7.56
CA GLY A 345 -1.49 -15.88 -8.17
C GLY A 345 -2.23 -15.51 -9.46
N HIS A 346 -2.79 -14.29 -9.53
CA HIS A 346 -3.46 -13.77 -10.72
C HIS A 346 -2.47 -13.58 -11.89
N LEU A 347 -1.40 -12.80 -11.69
CA LEU A 347 -0.40 -12.54 -12.74
C LEU A 347 0.33 -13.83 -13.18
N ARG A 348 0.64 -14.72 -12.23
CA ARG A 348 1.21 -16.04 -12.53
C ARG A 348 0.28 -16.86 -13.42
N SER A 349 -1.00 -16.95 -13.06
CA SER A 349 -1.99 -17.71 -13.83
C SER A 349 -2.23 -17.10 -15.21
N MET A 350 -2.28 -15.77 -15.30
CA MET A 350 -2.36 -15.04 -16.58
C MET A 350 -1.14 -15.30 -17.45
N PHE A 351 0.05 -15.47 -16.86
CA PHE A 351 1.25 -15.82 -17.62
C PHE A 351 1.21 -17.27 -18.12
N GLN A 352 0.81 -18.21 -17.28
CA GLN A 352 0.78 -19.64 -17.60
C GLN A 352 -0.36 -20.02 -18.55
N ASP A 353 -1.50 -19.33 -18.47
CA ASP A 353 -2.73 -19.64 -19.20
C ASP A 353 -3.39 -18.36 -19.70
N GLY A 354 -2.71 -17.66 -20.62
CA GLY A 354 -3.18 -16.37 -21.14
C GLY A 354 -4.55 -16.42 -21.82
N GLU A 355 -4.90 -17.54 -22.46
CA GLU A 355 -6.19 -17.72 -23.13
C GLU A 355 -7.36 -17.59 -22.14
N ALA A 356 -7.27 -18.25 -20.98
CA ALA A 356 -8.30 -18.16 -19.94
C ALA A 356 -8.51 -16.73 -19.41
N TYR A 357 -7.48 -15.88 -19.49
CA TYR A 357 -7.50 -14.47 -19.08
C TYR A 357 -7.74 -13.50 -20.25
N GLY A 358 -7.92 -14.02 -21.46
CA GLY A 358 -8.06 -13.24 -22.71
C GLY A 358 -6.92 -12.24 -22.94
N ALA A 359 -5.71 -12.62 -22.55
CA ALA A 359 -4.51 -11.80 -22.65
C ALA A 359 -3.30 -12.69 -22.97
N ARG A 360 -2.48 -12.30 -23.94
CA ARG A 360 -1.33 -13.12 -24.33
C ARG A 360 -0.23 -13.11 -23.26
N SER A 361 0.39 -14.27 -23.03
CA SER A 361 1.43 -14.49 -22.00
C SER A 361 2.63 -13.53 -22.14
N GLU A 362 2.96 -13.10 -23.35
CA GLU A 362 4.05 -12.18 -23.61
C GLU A 362 3.85 -10.82 -22.93
N LEU A 363 2.61 -10.34 -22.77
CA LEU A 363 2.35 -9.08 -22.06
C LEU A 363 2.84 -9.15 -20.62
N VAL A 364 2.64 -10.28 -19.94
CA VAL A 364 3.06 -10.46 -18.55
C VAL A 364 4.59 -10.54 -18.45
N GLY A 365 5.24 -11.29 -19.34
CA GLY A 365 6.71 -11.33 -19.39
C GLY A 365 7.32 -9.96 -19.68
N TRP A 366 6.76 -9.22 -20.65
CA TRP A 366 7.20 -7.87 -21.00
C TRP A 366 6.99 -6.89 -19.86
N PHE A 367 5.88 -7.02 -19.12
CA PHE A 367 5.59 -6.26 -17.94
C PHE A 367 6.70 -6.42 -16.89
N PHE A 368 7.00 -7.64 -16.45
CA PHE A 368 8.01 -7.85 -15.41
C PHE A 368 9.39 -7.36 -15.85
N GLU A 369 9.80 -7.65 -17.08
CA GLU A 369 11.08 -7.14 -17.57
C GLU A 369 11.17 -5.62 -17.54
N GLU A 370 10.15 -4.93 -18.05
CA GLU A 370 10.18 -3.48 -18.16
C GLU A 370 9.95 -2.80 -16.81
N PHE A 371 9.15 -3.39 -15.93
CA PHE A 371 8.96 -2.94 -14.55
C PHE A 371 10.30 -2.92 -13.80
N PHE A 372 11.08 -4.01 -13.86
CA PHE A 372 12.40 -4.07 -13.21
C PHE A 372 13.42 -3.12 -13.88
N ARG A 373 13.42 -2.97 -15.21
CA ARG A 373 14.27 -1.96 -15.88
C ARG A 373 13.98 -0.55 -15.41
N LEU A 374 12.70 -0.17 -15.32
CA LEU A 374 12.27 1.15 -14.85
C LEU A 374 12.67 1.37 -13.40
N ARG A 375 12.48 0.36 -12.55
CA ARG A 375 12.92 0.41 -11.15
C ARG A 375 14.42 0.63 -11.02
N TRP A 376 15.25 -0.09 -11.77
CA TRP A 376 16.71 0.04 -11.71
C TRP A 376 17.23 1.37 -12.27
N LYS A 377 16.45 2.06 -13.10
CA LYS A 377 16.69 3.46 -13.49
C LYS A 377 16.36 4.46 -12.38
N GLY A 378 15.91 3.99 -11.22
CA GLY A 378 15.64 4.82 -10.05
C GLY A 378 14.27 5.47 -10.06
N ILE A 379 13.25 4.79 -10.60
CA ILE A 379 11.83 5.19 -10.48
C ILE A 379 11.29 4.61 -9.16
N PRO A 380 11.26 5.37 -8.06
CA PRO A 380 10.82 4.87 -6.75
C PRO A 380 9.32 4.52 -6.71
N GLU A 381 8.54 5.02 -7.66
CA GLU A 381 7.10 4.81 -7.72
C GLU A 381 6.71 3.39 -8.16
N ALA A 382 7.65 2.65 -8.75
CA ALA A 382 7.51 1.23 -9.10
C ALA A 382 7.82 0.34 -7.87
N GLU A 383 6.80 0.09 -7.07
CA GLU A 383 6.92 -0.60 -5.79
C GLU A 383 6.79 -2.11 -5.92
N THR A 384 7.61 -2.86 -5.17
CA THR A 384 7.39 -4.29 -4.97
C THR A 384 7.17 -4.59 -3.50
N VAL A 385 6.03 -5.18 -3.21
CA VAL A 385 5.67 -5.68 -1.89
C VAL A 385 5.95 -7.18 -1.83
N VAL A 386 6.52 -7.64 -0.72
CA VAL A 386 6.74 -9.08 -0.47
C VAL A 386 5.79 -9.50 0.63
N LEU A 387 4.85 -10.39 0.30
CA LEU A 387 3.88 -10.93 1.24
C LEU A 387 4.48 -12.13 1.98
N GLY A 388 4.28 -12.16 3.29
CA GLY A 388 4.69 -13.26 4.17
C GLY A 388 3.60 -14.34 4.28
N GLY A 389 3.96 -15.45 4.92
CA GLY A 389 3.01 -16.50 5.29
C GLY A 389 2.42 -17.31 4.13
N GLY A 390 1.63 -18.32 4.49
CA GLY A 390 0.82 -19.10 3.56
C GLY A 390 -0.56 -18.50 3.33
N HIS A 391 -1.22 -18.95 2.25
CA HIS A 391 -2.62 -18.68 1.98
C HIS A 391 -3.52 -19.39 3.00
N ARG A 392 -4.42 -18.63 3.64
CA ARG A 392 -5.36 -19.09 4.67
C ARG A 392 -6.73 -18.45 4.51
N GLU A 393 -7.16 -18.23 3.28
CA GLU A 393 -8.41 -17.53 3.00
C GLU A 393 -9.63 -18.35 3.45
N GLY A 394 -10.49 -17.73 4.24
CA GLY A 394 -11.75 -18.30 4.73
C GLY A 394 -12.99 -17.77 4.02
N ALA A 395 -12.86 -16.69 3.24
CA ALA A 395 -13.95 -16.07 2.49
C ALA A 395 -13.46 -15.17 1.35
N VAL A 396 -14.38 -14.83 0.45
CA VAL A 396 -14.25 -13.75 -0.52
C VAL A 396 -15.28 -12.67 -0.18
N ILE A 397 -14.89 -11.41 -0.19
CA ILE A 397 -15.81 -10.28 -0.05
C ILE A 397 -15.75 -9.35 -1.27
N ASN A 398 -16.92 -8.95 -1.75
CA ASN A 398 -17.08 -7.90 -2.74
C ASN A 398 -17.54 -6.63 -2.03
N VAL A 399 -16.65 -5.65 -1.96
CA VAL A 399 -16.88 -4.35 -1.34
C VAL A 399 -17.56 -3.42 -2.34
N ARG A 400 -18.81 -3.10 -2.07
CA ARG A 400 -19.67 -2.28 -2.93
C ARG A 400 -20.05 -0.97 -2.29
N LEU A 401 -20.28 0.03 -3.14
CA LEU A 401 -20.73 1.37 -2.76
C LEU A 401 -22.16 1.56 -3.26
N SER A 402 -22.97 2.26 -2.46
CA SER A 402 -24.39 2.45 -2.78
C SER A 402 -24.62 3.48 -3.87
N ASP A 403 -23.68 4.42 -4.02
CA ASP A 403 -23.73 5.53 -4.96
C ASP A 403 -22.58 5.46 -5.96
N GLU A 404 -22.72 6.19 -7.07
CA GLU A 404 -21.68 6.28 -8.09
C GLU A 404 -20.39 6.85 -7.51
N VAL A 405 -19.25 6.24 -7.85
CA VAL A 405 -17.95 6.71 -7.41
C VAL A 405 -17.55 7.98 -8.15
N TRP A 406 -17.24 9.03 -7.39
CA TRP A 406 -16.74 10.30 -7.87
C TRP A 406 -15.57 10.78 -6.98
N PRO A 407 -14.83 11.84 -7.34
CA PRO A 407 -13.60 12.22 -6.65
C PRO A 407 -13.73 12.46 -5.12
N PHE A 408 -14.92 12.74 -4.59
CA PHE A 408 -15.11 12.95 -3.15
C PHE A 408 -15.84 11.80 -2.43
N THR A 409 -16.13 10.70 -3.13
CA THR A 409 -16.62 9.46 -2.52
C THR A 409 -15.64 8.99 -1.44
N ARG A 410 -16.16 8.54 -0.29
CA ARG A 410 -15.37 7.88 0.75
C ARG A 410 -15.21 6.41 0.38
N VAL A 411 -13.98 6.01 0.09
CA VAL A 411 -13.60 4.65 -0.27
C VAL A 411 -13.19 3.88 0.99
N PRO A 412 -13.82 2.73 1.30
CA PRO A 412 -13.43 1.86 2.39
C PRO A 412 -12.20 1.04 2.00
N LEU A 413 -11.12 1.22 2.74
CA LEU A 413 -9.94 0.38 2.74
C LEU A 413 -10.16 -0.74 3.75
N VAL A 414 -10.43 -1.96 3.27
CA VAL A 414 -10.85 -3.08 4.11
C VAL A 414 -9.66 -3.99 4.36
N SER A 415 -9.37 -4.28 5.62
CA SER A 415 -8.36 -5.26 6.02
C SER A 415 -8.71 -6.64 5.45
N PRO A 416 -7.79 -7.35 4.80
CA PRO A 416 -8.01 -8.68 4.28
C PRO A 416 -7.76 -9.78 5.33
N ALA A 417 -7.70 -9.44 6.62
CA ALA A 417 -7.50 -10.41 7.70
C ALA A 417 -8.51 -10.21 8.83
N TRP A 418 -9.12 -11.30 9.28
CA TRP A 418 -9.93 -11.39 10.50
C TRP A 418 -9.30 -12.43 11.44
N GLY A 419 -8.60 -11.93 12.47
CA GLY A 419 -7.66 -12.74 13.23
C GLY A 419 -6.70 -13.49 12.29
N ALA A 420 -6.45 -14.77 12.57
CA ALA A 420 -5.56 -15.61 11.77
C ALA A 420 -6.16 -16.08 10.42
N THR A 421 -7.39 -15.68 10.09
CA THR A 421 -8.06 -16.08 8.84
C THR A 421 -8.03 -14.96 7.82
N GLN A 422 -7.57 -15.28 6.62
CA GLN A 422 -7.45 -14.30 5.53
C GLN A 422 -8.76 -14.20 4.73
N ILE A 423 -8.91 -13.11 3.98
CA ILE A 423 -10.10 -12.79 3.20
C ILE A 423 -9.64 -12.25 1.85
N PHE A 424 -10.17 -12.81 0.76
CA PHE A 424 -10.02 -12.15 -0.53
C PHE A 424 -10.91 -10.91 -0.58
N VAL A 425 -10.34 -9.72 -0.79
CA VAL A 425 -11.08 -8.46 -0.80
C VAL A 425 -11.11 -7.89 -2.22
N ASN A 426 -12.30 -7.68 -2.79
CA ASN A 426 -12.48 -7.15 -4.15
C ASN A 426 -13.37 -5.89 -4.15
N HIS A 427 -12.98 -4.83 -4.87
CA HIS A 427 -13.69 -3.54 -4.88
C HIS A 427 -14.25 -3.17 -6.27
N PRO A 428 -15.30 -3.85 -6.76
CA PRO A 428 -15.78 -3.70 -8.14
C PRO A 428 -16.17 -2.27 -8.53
N ASP A 429 -16.80 -1.50 -7.64
CA ASP A 429 -17.32 -0.17 -7.98
C ASP A 429 -16.17 0.87 -8.06
N VAL A 430 -15.21 0.79 -7.14
CA VAL A 430 -14.01 1.63 -7.13
C VAL A 430 -13.14 1.31 -8.34
N VAL A 431 -12.96 0.03 -8.64
CA VAL A 431 -12.17 -0.44 -9.79
C VAL A 431 -12.83 -0.04 -11.10
N THR A 432 -14.16 -0.02 -11.20
CA THR A 432 -14.87 0.47 -12.39
C THR A 432 -14.55 1.94 -12.68
N PHE A 433 -14.53 2.78 -11.65
CA PHE A 433 -14.13 4.18 -11.78
C PHE A 433 -12.67 4.32 -12.24
N LEU A 434 -11.76 3.51 -11.68
CA LEU A 434 -10.33 3.50 -12.02
C LEU A 434 -10.07 3.01 -13.45
N ARG A 435 -10.73 1.93 -13.86
CA ARG A 435 -10.68 1.39 -15.23
C ARG A 435 -11.05 2.42 -16.28
N ARG A 436 -12.02 3.29 -16.00
CA ARG A 436 -12.38 4.40 -16.90
C ARG A 436 -11.23 5.39 -17.06
N GLN A 437 -10.45 5.67 -16.01
CA GLN A 437 -9.26 6.54 -16.09
C GLN A 437 -8.17 5.91 -16.96
N VAL A 438 -7.90 4.60 -16.76
CA VAL A 438 -6.91 3.86 -17.56
C VAL A 438 -7.35 3.76 -19.03
N ALA A 439 -8.62 3.47 -19.29
CA ALA A 439 -9.17 3.47 -20.64
C ALA A 439 -9.06 4.84 -21.31
N ALA A 440 -9.37 5.93 -20.59
CA ALA A 440 -9.19 7.29 -21.06
C ALA A 440 -7.72 7.59 -21.38
N PHE A 441 -6.78 7.13 -20.57
CA PHE A 441 -5.36 7.22 -20.88
C PHE A 441 -5.02 6.49 -22.19
N LEU A 442 -5.43 5.22 -22.34
CA LEU A 442 -5.07 4.37 -23.48
C LEU A 442 -5.63 4.88 -24.83
N VAL A 443 -6.82 5.46 -24.88
CA VAL A 443 -7.39 6.04 -26.12
C VAL A 443 -6.68 7.31 -26.59
N ARG A 444 -5.76 7.85 -25.79
CA ARG A 444 -4.90 8.98 -26.14
C ARG A 444 -3.49 8.53 -26.52
N ARG A 445 -3.23 7.22 -26.52
CA ARG A 445 -1.90 6.65 -26.79
C ARG A 445 -1.80 6.14 -28.23
N PRO A 446 -0.86 6.64 -29.06
CA PRO A 446 -0.68 6.15 -30.42
C PRO A 446 -0.30 4.66 -30.45
N GLU A 447 0.33 4.15 -29.39
CA GLU A 447 0.74 2.75 -29.26
C GLU A 447 -0.44 1.76 -29.32
N THR A 448 -1.64 2.18 -28.90
CA THR A 448 -2.84 1.34 -28.90
C THR A 448 -3.56 1.36 -30.24
N GLY A 449 -3.33 2.39 -31.07
CA GLY A 449 -4.08 2.61 -32.31
C GLY A 449 -5.56 2.96 -32.11
N LEU A 450 -5.98 3.27 -30.88
CA LEU A 450 -7.31 3.76 -30.54
C LEU A 450 -7.39 5.29 -30.66
N GLN A 451 -8.61 5.81 -30.68
CA GLN A 451 -8.94 7.24 -30.70
C GLN A 451 -9.87 7.58 -29.54
N ARG A 452 -9.96 8.88 -29.18
CA ARG A 452 -10.83 9.35 -28.09
C ARG A 452 -12.29 8.89 -28.21
N GLY A 453 -12.79 8.71 -29.45
CA GLY A 453 -14.14 8.21 -29.71
C GLY A 453 -14.36 6.74 -29.31
N ASP A 454 -13.29 5.97 -29.12
CA ASP A 454 -13.35 4.56 -28.75
C ASP A 454 -13.48 4.34 -27.23
N LEU A 455 -13.55 5.40 -26.41
CA LEU A 455 -13.53 5.32 -24.95
C LEU A 455 -14.62 4.40 -24.40
N GLU A 456 -15.87 4.58 -24.81
CA GLU A 456 -16.97 3.76 -24.27
C GLU A 456 -16.88 2.30 -24.73
N ALA A 457 -16.41 2.05 -25.96
CA ALA A 457 -16.16 0.71 -26.46
C ALA A 457 -15.02 0.02 -25.69
N LEU A 458 -13.95 0.75 -25.38
CA LEU A 458 -12.85 0.25 -24.56
C LEU A 458 -13.30 -0.02 -23.13
N CYS A 459 -14.06 0.88 -22.49
CA CYS A 459 -14.62 0.66 -21.16
C CYS A 459 -15.47 -0.61 -21.11
N ALA A 460 -16.34 -0.82 -22.09
CA ALA A 460 -17.15 -2.03 -22.20
C ALA A 460 -16.28 -3.29 -22.34
N LYS A 461 -15.23 -3.24 -23.17
CA LYS A 461 -14.33 -4.38 -23.37
C LYS A 461 -13.49 -4.69 -22.14
N VAL A 462 -13.04 -3.66 -21.41
CA VAL A 462 -12.33 -3.80 -20.12
C VAL A 462 -13.24 -4.43 -19.07
N ALA A 463 -14.52 -4.03 -19.00
CA ALA A 463 -15.47 -4.62 -18.07
C ALA A 463 -15.75 -6.10 -18.38
N GLU A 464 -15.97 -6.44 -19.65
CA GLU A 464 -16.16 -7.82 -20.13
C GLU A 464 -14.94 -8.70 -19.77
N LEU A 465 -13.74 -8.27 -20.16
CA LEU A 465 -12.52 -9.03 -19.93
C LEU A 465 -12.16 -9.09 -18.43
N GLY A 466 -12.42 -8.02 -17.68
CA GLY A 466 -12.20 -7.98 -16.23
C GLY A 466 -13.09 -8.98 -15.48
N ALA A 467 -14.34 -9.14 -15.90
CA ALA A 467 -15.24 -10.16 -15.35
C ALA A 467 -14.75 -11.58 -15.65
N GLN A 468 -14.30 -11.84 -16.89
CA GLN A 468 -13.68 -13.11 -17.27
C GLN A 468 -12.46 -13.41 -16.38
N GLN A 469 -11.54 -12.45 -16.24
CA GLN A 469 -10.32 -12.61 -15.47
C GLN A 469 -10.59 -12.82 -13.97
N LEU A 470 -11.55 -12.10 -13.39
CA LEU A 470 -11.98 -12.31 -12.00
C LEU A 470 -12.53 -13.72 -11.81
N SER A 471 -13.43 -14.18 -12.69
CA SER A 471 -13.98 -15.53 -12.63
C SER A 471 -12.88 -16.60 -12.73
N ALA A 472 -11.92 -16.42 -13.64
CA ALA A 472 -10.80 -17.32 -13.83
C ALA A 472 -9.83 -17.34 -12.62
N THR A 473 -9.70 -16.21 -11.93
CA THR A 473 -8.90 -16.08 -10.71
C THR A 473 -9.58 -16.79 -9.54
N LEU A 474 -10.87 -16.52 -9.30
CA LEU A 474 -11.64 -17.13 -8.21
C LEU A 474 -11.74 -18.65 -8.37
N ALA A 475 -11.94 -19.15 -9.59
CA ALA A 475 -11.99 -20.58 -9.87
C ALA A 475 -10.68 -21.32 -9.49
N ARG A 476 -9.54 -20.64 -9.56
CA ARG A 476 -8.22 -21.22 -9.23
C ARG A 476 -7.81 -20.99 -7.78
N LEU A 477 -8.09 -19.82 -7.22
CA LEU A 477 -7.55 -19.38 -5.93
C LEU A 477 -8.56 -19.44 -4.78
N ALA A 478 -9.86 -19.37 -5.06
CA ALA A 478 -10.92 -19.27 -4.05
C ALA A 478 -11.95 -20.41 -4.13
N ALA A 479 -11.59 -21.53 -4.75
CA ALA A 479 -12.49 -22.66 -4.97
C ALA A 479 -13.08 -23.18 -3.64
N GLY A 480 -14.40 -23.14 -3.52
CA GLY A 480 -15.13 -23.64 -2.35
C GLY A 480 -15.22 -22.67 -1.16
N LEU A 481 -14.70 -21.44 -1.29
CA LEU A 481 -14.88 -20.40 -0.27
C LEU A 481 -16.26 -19.74 -0.37
N PRO A 482 -16.87 -19.36 0.76
CA PRO A 482 -18.08 -18.54 0.75
C PRO A 482 -17.75 -17.15 0.20
N VAL A 483 -18.68 -16.59 -0.57
CA VAL A 483 -18.57 -15.26 -1.16
C VAL A 483 -19.64 -14.37 -0.54
N TYR A 484 -19.30 -13.14 -0.17
CA TYR A 484 -20.21 -12.18 0.45
C TYR A 484 -20.17 -10.84 -0.29
N ASP A 485 -21.31 -10.18 -0.42
CA ASP A 485 -21.40 -8.78 -0.84
C ASP A 485 -21.49 -7.88 0.42
N VAL A 486 -20.59 -6.90 0.49
CA VAL A 486 -20.45 -5.94 1.59
C VAL A 486 -20.75 -4.56 1.04
N ARG A 487 -21.93 -4.01 1.32
CA ARG A 487 -22.38 -2.72 0.79
C ARG A 487 -22.26 -1.64 1.85
N PHE A 488 -21.46 -0.62 1.55
CA PHE A 488 -21.33 0.59 2.35
C PHE A 488 -22.23 1.72 1.81
N GLN A 489 -22.88 2.43 2.74
CA GLN A 489 -23.70 3.62 2.47
C GLN A 489 -22.97 4.90 2.94
N GLU A 490 -23.33 6.07 2.41
CA GLU A 490 -22.68 7.35 2.75
C GLU A 490 -22.75 7.71 4.25
N ASP A 491 -23.79 7.26 4.95
CA ASP A 491 -23.99 7.47 6.38
C ASP A 491 -23.27 6.43 7.27
N LEU A 492 -22.31 5.70 6.69
CA LEU A 492 -21.58 4.59 7.32
C LEU A 492 -22.46 3.39 7.69
N LYS A 493 -23.72 3.32 7.21
CA LYS A 493 -24.49 2.08 7.31
C LYS A 493 -23.86 1.00 6.45
N LEU A 494 -23.95 -0.21 6.97
CA LEU A 494 -23.34 -1.40 6.40
C LEU A 494 -24.41 -2.47 6.19
N GLN A 495 -24.42 -3.08 5.02
CA GLN A 495 -25.19 -4.28 4.72
C GLN A 495 -24.23 -5.39 4.28
N VAL A 496 -24.42 -6.59 4.83
CA VAL A 496 -23.63 -7.77 4.49
C VAL A 496 -24.58 -8.92 4.19
N GLU A 497 -24.43 -9.50 2.99
CA GLU A 497 -25.23 -10.61 2.48
C GLU A 497 -24.33 -11.64 1.77
N ALA A 498 -24.82 -12.88 1.64
CA ALA A 498 -24.15 -13.90 0.85
C ALA A 498 -24.29 -13.55 -0.65
N ALA A 499 -23.20 -13.65 -1.40
CA ALA A 499 -23.24 -13.51 -2.85
C ALA A 499 -23.82 -14.79 -3.45
N GLY A 500 -24.94 -14.66 -4.16
CA GLY A 500 -25.69 -15.75 -4.78
C GLY A 500 -25.16 -16.15 -6.14
#